data_AF-A0AA35SSP0-F1
#
_entry.id   AF-A0AA35SSP0-F1
#
_cell.length_a   1.000
_cell.length_b   1.000
_cell.length_c   1.000
_cell.angle_alpha   90.00
_cell.angle_beta   90.00
_cell.angle_gamma   90.00
#
_symmetry.space_group_name_H-M   'P 1'
#
loop_
_entity.id
_entity.type
_entity.pdbx_description
1 polymer ?
#
loop_
_entity_poly.entity_id
_entity_poly.type
_entity_poly.pdbx_seq_one_letter_code
_entity_poly.pdbx_strand_id
1 'polypeptide(L)'
;IPSHGHFWRPIPDGFSYGTDLVKFIRELYGDYFTICVAGYPHGHPDCASYDEDIQHLKEKVDAGTDFIITQLFFEASTFIKFYHDCRRIGITVPIMPGILPTQGYRGLHNLTKLSKLEVPRNIMDAILPIKDDDAAIQKFGISFAVNVCKELLNYGLVRCLFLHLFYLSLCLSLCTGEWSTFLVIIIVFALISILFHLGMWCDDPLSLKTLPWKAPASHKRCAEDVRPIFWAQRPKSYIHRTKEWDDFPNGRWGNSSSPAFGELADYHLFYLRTRWKPERLRVMWGEELNCPEDVFHVFECYLTGNRNKNGVKVTSLPWNDDELAMETSLLTQQLAAINRRGVLTINSQPAVNGRSSSDPVVGWGEKGGFVYQKVCVCTY
;
A
#
# COMPACT_ATOMS: atom_id res chain seq x y z
N ILE A 1 22.11 -6.35 -2.45
CA ILE A 1 23.57 -6.31 -2.20
C ILE A 1 23.82 -7.07 -0.90
N PRO A 2 24.67 -8.11 -0.87
CA PRO A 2 24.94 -8.87 0.36
C PRO A 2 25.53 -7.93 1.42
N SER A 3 25.03 -8.02 2.64
CA SER A 3 25.33 -7.09 3.73
C SER A 3 26.72 -7.25 4.35
N HIS A 4 27.58 -8.11 3.81
CA HIS A 4 28.86 -8.48 4.40
C HIS A 4 29.86 -8.75 3.27
N GLY A 5 30.70 -7.77 2.90
CA GLY A 5 32.03 -7.89 2.27
C GLY A 5 32.38 -8.97 1.23
N HIS A 6 31.43 -9.74 0.73
CA HIS A 6 31.64 -10.87 -0.15
C HIS A 6 31.28 -10.43 -1.56
N PHE A 7 32.28 -10.47 -2.46
CA PHE A 7 32.08 -10.35 -3.90
C PHE A 7 30.96 -11.30 -4.34
N TRP A 8 30.06 -10.83 -5.20
CA TRP A 8 29.03 -11.69 -5.79
C TRP A 8 29.71 -12.86 -6.51
N ARG A 9 29.17 -14.07 -6.35
CA ARG A 9 29.63 -15.27 -7.03
C ARG A 9 28.43 -15.97 -7.65
N PRO A 10 28.53 -16.41 -8.91
CA PRO A 10 27.48 -17.23 -9.51
C PRO A 10 27.40 -18.56 -8.74
N ILE A 11 26.17 -19.09 -8.64
CA ILE A 11 25.98 -20.48 -8.24
C ILE A 11 26.21 -21.38 -9.47
N PRO A 12 26.76 -22.59 -9.30
CA PRO A 12 26.82 -23.57 -10.39
C PRO A 12 25.42 -23.77 -11.00
N ASP A 13 25.35 -23.76 -12.34
CA ASP A 13 24.12 -23.88 -13.12
C ASP A 13 23.04 -22.79 -12.88
N GLY A 14 23.42 -21.66 -12.28
CA GLY A 14 22.55 -20.50 -12.07
C GLY A 14 22.76 -19.35 -13.06
N PHE A 15 21.90 -18.34 -12.95
CA PHE A 15 22.04 -17.10 -13.72
C PHE A 15 23.21 -16.25 -13.21
N SER A 16 23.91 -15.64 -14.16
CA SER A 16 25.07 -14.78 -13.84
C SER A 16 24.71 -13.30 -13.88
N TYR A 17 23.74 -12.93 -14.71
CA TYR A 17 23.35 -11.54 -14.90
C TYR A 17 21.83 -11.38 -14.86
N GLY A 18 21.39 -10.15 -14.58
CA GLY A 18 19.97 -9.81 -14.67
C GLY A 18 19.39 -10.03 -16.07
N THR A 19 20.20 -9.91 -17.13
CA THR A 19 19.84 -10.22 -18.52
C THR A 19 19.37 -11.67 -18.67
N ASP A 20 20.04 -12.62 -18.02
CA ASP A 20 19.72 -14.06 -18.13
C ASP A 20 18.32 -14.33 -17.58
N LEU A 21 17.98 -13.70 -16.44
CA LEU A 21 16.66 -13.82 -15.84
C LEU A 21 15.56 -13.19 -16.72
N VAL A 22 15.84 -12.04 -17.35
CA VAL A 22 14.88 -11.41 -18.27
C VAL A 22 14.60 -12.34 -19.46
N LYS A 23 15.67 -12.86 -20.11
CA LYS A 23 15.55 -13.80 -21.23
C LYS A 23 14.76 -15.04 -20.83
N PHE A 24 15.07 -15.63 -19.68
CA PHE A 24 14.40 -16.82 -19.18
C PHE A 24 12.91 -16.60 -18.95
N ILE A 25 12.52 -15.47 -18.33
CA ILE A 25 11.09 -15.16 -18.11
C ILE A 25 10.38 -14.95 -19.45
N ARG A 26 11.01 -14.25 -20.40
CA ARG A 26 10.43 -14.03 -21.73
C ARG A 26 10.30 -15.33 -22.53
N GLU A 27 11.27 -16.22 -22.44
CA GLU A 27 11.23 -17.53 -23.11
C GLU A 27 10.09 -18.41 -22.58
N LEU A 28 9.89 -18.45 -21.26
CA LEU A 28 8.89 -19.33 -20.64
C LEU A 28 7.47 -18.73 -20.60
N TYR A 29 7.34 -17.42 -20.45
CA TYR A 29 6.06 -16.77 -20.17
C TYR A 29 5.69 -15.67 -21.18
N GLY A 30 6.54 -15.40 -22.18
CA GLY A 30 6.31 -14.35 -23.18
C GLY A 30 6.02 -12.99 -22.55
N ASP A 31 4.95 -12.35 -22.99
CA ASP A 31 4.53 -11.02 -22.55
C ASP A 31 3.57 -11.04 -21.35
N TYR A 32 3.42 -12.19 -20.67
CA TYR A 32 2.51 -12.32 -19.53
C TYR A 32 2.92 -11.45 -18.34
N PHE A 33 4.22 -11.36 -18.06
CA PHE A 33 4.76 -10.55 -16.96
C PHE A 33 5.27 -9.20 -17.45
N THR A 34 4.99 -8.15 -16.69
CA THR A 34 5.72 -6.88 -16.82
C THR A 34 7.03 -6.97 -16.05
N ILE A 35 8.15 -6.74 -16.73
CA ILE A 35 9.50 -6.87 -16.19
C ILE A 35 10.13 -5.48 -16.07
N CYS A 36 10.69 -5.18 -14.91
CA CYS A 36 11.51 -3.99 -14.70
C CYS A 36 12.93 -4.35 -14.31
N VAL A 37 13.89 -3.50 -14.69
CA VAL A 37 15.30 -3.65 -14.31
C VAL A 37 15.82 -2.40 -13.63
N ALA A 38 16.87 -2.58 -12.82
CA ALA A 38 17.55 -1.48 -12.17
C ALA A 38 18.47 -0.72 -13.14
N GLY A 39 18.44 0.61 -13.08
CA GLY A 39 19.42 1.49 -13.75
C GLY A 39 20.21 2.32 -12.74
N TYR A 40 21.45 2.68 -13.04
CA TYR A 40 22.34 3.36 -12.08
C TYR A 40 22.78 4.71 -12.66
N PRO A 41 22.18 5.85 -12.25
CA PRO A 41 22.52 7.16 -12.81
C PRO A 41 23.98 7.59 -12.61
N HIS A 42 24.65 7.04 -11.60
CA HIS A 42 26.08 7.24 -11.35
C HIS A 42 26.98 6.09 -11.88
N GLY A 43 26.39 5.08 -12.53
CA GLY A 43 27.05 3.84 -12.92
C GLY A 43 27.08 2.79 -11.81
N HIS A 44 26.98 1.52 -12.19
CA HIS A 44 27.11 0.40 -11.26
C HIS A 44 28.54 0.29 -10.70
N PRO A 45 28.73 0.13 -9.38
CA PRO A 45 30.05 0.15 -8.76
C PRO A 45 30.97 -1.02 -9.14
N ASP A 46 30.40 -2.10 -9.69
CA ASP A 46 31.14 -3.27 -10.13
C ASP A 46 31.41 -3.27 -11.66
N CYS A 47 30.99 -2.23 -12.38
CA CYS A 47 31.32 -2.02 -13.81
C CYS A 47 32.60 -1.20 -13.94
N ALA A 48 33.38 -1.42 -15.02
CA ALA A 48 34.64 -0.71 -15.21
C ALA A 48 34.44 0.76 -15.61
N SER A 49 33.31 1.08 -16.25
CA SER A 49 32.95 2.45 -16.62
C SER A 49 31.43 2.65 -16.69
N TYR A 50 31.01 3.91 -16.63
CA TYR A 50 29.62 4.32 -16.82
C TYR A 50 29.07 3.96 -18.21
N ASP A 51 29.89 4.13 -19.26
CA ASP A 51 29.49 3.81 -20.63
C ASP A 51 29.25 2.30 -20.81
N GLU A 52 30.07 1.47 -20.17
CA GLU A 52 29.89 0.02 -20.15
C GLU A 52 28.61 -0.38 -19.40
N ASP A 53 28.32 0.23 -18.25
CA ASP A 53 27.08 -0.05 -17.49
C ASP A 53 25.83 0.32 -18.29
N ILE A 54 25.86 1.41 -19.05
CA ILE A 54 24.77 1.79 -19.97
C ILE A 54 24.60 0.78 -21.10
N GLN A 55 25.70 0.23 -21.63
CA GLN A 55 25.63 -0.81 -22.66
C GLN A 55 25.01 -2.10 -22.10
N HIS A 56 25.41 -2.53 -20.90
CA HIS A 56 24.79 -3.67 -20.21
C HIS A 56 23.32 -3.43 -19.90
N LEU A 57 22.93 -2.20 -19.57
CA LEU A 57 21.53 -1.81 -19.41
C LEU A 57 20.75 -1.95 -20.72
N LYS A 58 21.34 -1.55 -21.86
CA LYS A 58 20.74 -1.74 -23.19
C LYS A 58 20.48 -3.20 -23.49
N GLU A 59 21.44 -4.08 -23.19
CA GLU A 59 21.29 -5.52 -23.39
C GLU A 59 20.13 -6.11 -22.56
N LYS A 60 19.94 -5.62 -21.32
CA LYS A 60 18.77 -5.99 -20.49
C LYS A 60 17.47 -5.52 -21.10
N VAL A 61 17.47 -4.30 -21.64
CA VAL A 61 16.29 -3.74 -22.31
C VAL A 61 15.94 -4.55 -23.56
N ASP A 62 16.94 -4.85 -24.39
CA ASP A 62 16.78 -5.61 -25.62
C ASP A 62 16.35 -7.07 -25.38
N ALA A 63 16.70 -7.63 -24.22
CA ALA A 63 16.22 -8.93 -23.78
C ALA A 63 14.70 -8.95 -23.47
N GLY A 64 14.03 -7.80 -23.42
CA GLY A 64 12.59 -7.68 -23.22
C GLY A 64 12.19 -7.03 -21.90
N THR A 65 12.90 -6.00 -21.44
CA THR A 65 12.46 -5.22 -20.27
C THR A 65 11.37 -4.22 -20.66
N ASP A 66 10.35 -4.01 -19.82
CA ASP A 66 9.26 -3.05 -20.09
C ASP A 66 9.54 -1.64 -19.58
N PHE A 67 10.27 -1.49 -18.46
CA PHE A 67 10.68 -0.20 -17.92
C PHE A 67 11.89 -0.31 -16.96
N ILE A 68 12.53 0.82 -16.71
CA ILE A 68 13.70 0.93 -15.83
C ILE A 68 13.31 1.68 -14.57
N ILE A 69 13.75 1.22 -13.41
CA ILE A 69 13.72 1.98 -12.15
C ILE A 69 15.14 2.33 -11.77
N THR A 70 15.43 3.60 -11.54
CA THR A 70 16.79 4.01 -11.20
C THR A 70 17.11 3.81 -9.73
N GLN A 71 18.39 3.57 -9.45
CA GLN A 71 18.98 3.83 -8.15
C GLN A 71 18.77 5.29 -7.75
N LEU A 72 18.81 5.54 -6.44
CA LEU A 72 18.70 6.88 -5.87
C LEU A 72 19.79 7.83 -6.38
N PHE A 73 19.45 9.12 -6.42
CA PHE A 73 20.35 10.22 -6.74
C PHE A 73 19.94 11.45 -5.93
N PHE A 74 20.85 12.40 -5.79
CA PHE A 74 20.61 13.63 -5.03
C PHE A 74 20.26 14.82 -5.92
N GLU A 75 20.75 14.87 -7.16
CA GLU A 75 20.56 16.01 -8.04
C GLU A 75 19.75 15.63 -9.28
N ALA A 76 18.77 16.46 -9.65
CA ALA A 76 17.95 16.21 -10.85
C ALA A 76 18.81 16.15 -12.13
N SER A 77 19.88 16.94 -12.20
CA SER A 77 20.87 16.96 -13.27
C SER A 77 21.46 15.57 -13.57
N THR A 78 21.71 14.76 -12.52
CA THR A 78 22.25 13.40 -12.64
C THR A 78 21.28 12.51 -13.40
N PHE A 79 20.01 12.53 -13.01
CA PHE A 79 18.98 11.74 -13.69
C PHE A 79 18.74 12.24 -15.13
N ILE A 80 18.71 13.56 -15.35
CA ILE A 80 18.52 14.14 -16.67
C ILE A 80 19.65 13.72 -17.62
N LYS A 81 20.91 13.75 -17.15
CA LYS A 81 22.06 13.24 -17.92
C LYS A 81 21.87 11.75 -18.26
N PHE A 82 21.60 10.93 -17.24
CA PHE A 82 21.38 9.49 -17.42
C PHE A 82 20.26 9.19 -18.43
N TYR A 83 19.15 9.92 -18.36
CA TYR A 83 18.05 9.81 -19.31
C TYR A 83 18.52 10.06 -20.74
N HIS A 84 19.23 11.17 -20.99
CA HIS A 84 19.71 11.51 -22.33
C HIS A 84 20.76 10.53 -22.85
N ASP A 85 21.63 10.04 -21.99
CA ASP A 85 22.61 9.01 -22.37
C ASP A 85 21.92 7.70 -22.75
N CYS A 86 20.91 7.26 -22.00
CA CYS A 86 20.07 6.10 -22.34
C CYS A 86 19.36 6.29 -23.69
N ARG A 87 18.80 7.49 -23.95
CA ARG A 87 18.14 7.77 -25.23
C ARG A 87 19.13 7.76 -26.40
N ARG A 88 20.35 8.26 -26.22
CA ARG A 88 21.40 8.31 -27.26
C ARG A 88 21.78 6.92 -27.79
N ILE A 89 21.75 5.91 -26.92
CA ILE A 89 22.09 4.53 -27.29
C ILE A 89 20.84 3.68 -27.65
N GLY A 90 19.67 4.32 -27.80
CA GLY A 90 18.45 3.68 -28.29
C GLY A 90 17.61 2.95 -27.23
N ILE A 91 17.82 3.20 -25.93
CA ILE A 91 16.86 2.74 -24.91
C ILE A 91 15.60 3.60 -25.04
N THR A 92 14.44 3.01 -25.30
CA THR A 92 13.17 3.74 -25.52
C THR A 92 12.12 3.49 -24.44
N VAL A 93 12.30 2.46 -23.61
CA VAL A 93 11.39 2.14 -22.50
C VAL A 93 11.29 3.30 -21.49
N PRO A 94 10.20 3.38 -20.70
CA PRO A 94 10.07 4.34 -19.62
C PRO A 94 11.20 4.18 -18.58
N ILE A 95 11.72 5.32 -18.08
CA ILE A 95 12.74 5.36 -17.05
C ILE A 95 12.17 6.12 -15.85
N MET A 96 12.05 5.43 -14.73
CA MET A 96 11.40 5.89 -13.51
C MET A 96 12.46 6.34 -12.49
N PRO A 97 12.49 7.63 -12.09
CA PRO A 97 13.51 8.14 -11.17
C PRO A 97 13.28 7.65 -9.74
N GLY A 98 14.21 6.90 -9.16
CA GLY A 98 14.20 6.55 -7.73
C GLY A 98 14.60 7.74 -6.87
N ILE A 99 13.68 8.26 -6.05
CA ILE A 99 13.92 9.40 -5.16
C ILE A 99 13.76 8.95 -3.72
N LEU A 100 14.80 9.17 -2.89
CA LEU A 100 14.73 8.89 -1.47
C LEU A 100 14.73 10.18 -0.63
N PRO A 101 13.65 10.47 0.11
CA PRO A 101 13.63 11.54 1.08
C PRO A 101 14.41 11.14 2.34
N THR A 102 15.45 11.90 2.70
CA THR A 102 16.23 11.69 3.93
C THR A 102 15.35 11.85 5.18
N GLN A 103 15.39 10.87 6.09
CA GLN A 103 14.57 10.86 7.32
C GLN A 103 15.36 11.08 8.61
N GLY A 104 16.69 11.17 8.55
CA GLY A 104 17.55 11.33 9.72
C GLY A 104 19.03 11.16 9.37
N TYR A 105 19.92 11.71 10.20
CA TYR A 105 21.37 11.73 9.93
C TYR A 105 21.96 10.32 9.81
N ARG A 106 21.56 9.42 10.71
CA ARG A 106 21.98 8.01 10.68
C ARG A 106 21.48 7.28 9.42
N GLY A 107 20.26 7.58 8.98
CA GLY A 107 19.68 7.01 7.76
C GLY A 107 20.48 7.41 6.52
N LEU A 108 20.85 8.69 6.42
CA LEU A 108 21.69 9.21 5.34
C LEU A 108 23.06 8.52 5.31
N HIS A 109 23.71 8.38 6.47
CA HIS A 109 25.02 7.74 6.57
C HIS A 109 24.99 6.22 6.30
N ASN A 110 23.89 5.54 6.65
CA ASN A 110 23.74 4.12 6.31
C ASN A 110 23.47 3.94 4.82
N LEU A 111 22.74 4.86 4.21
CA LEU A 111 22.47 4.85 2.79
C LEU A 111 23.75 4.97 1.97
N THR A 112 24.65 5.88 2.30
CA THR A 112 25.92 6.03 1.57
C THR A 112 26.74 4.75 1.58
N LYS A 113 26.76 4.03 2.72
CA LYS A 113 27.43 2.72 2.81
C LYS A 113 26.81 1.67 1.89
N LEU A 114 25.49 1.66 1.75
CA LEU A 114 24.78 0.65 0.98
C LEU A 114 24.74 0.96 -0.52
N SER A 115 24.62 2.24 -0.89
CA SER A 115 24.56 2.69 -2.28
C SER A 115 25.94 2.97 -2.88
N LYS A 116 27.00 3.02 -2.06
CA LYS A 116 28.34 3.49 -2.44
C LYS A 116 28.33 4.90 -3.08
N LEU A 117 27.31 5.70 -2.79
CA LEU A 117 27.17 7.06 -3.29
C LEU A 117 27.73 8.06 -2.28
N GLU A 118 28.38 9.10 -2.79
CA GLU A 118 28.79 10.25 -2.01
C GLU A 118 27.62 11.24 -1.89
N VAL A 119 27.39 11.77 -0.69
CA VAL A 119 26.39 12.83 -0.48
C VAL A 119 27.01 14.15 -0.91
N PRO A 120 26.35 14.91 -1.80
CA PRO A 120 26.76 16.25 -2.18
C PRO A 120 27.03 17.16 -0.96
N ARG A 121 28.10 17.97 -1.04
CA ARG A 121 28.55 18.82 0.08
C ARG A 121 27.47 19.78 0.56
N ASN A 122 26.74 20.39 -0.36
CA ASN A 122 25.59 21.26 -0.06
C ASN A 122 24.53 20.59 0.84
N ILE A 123 24.28 19.29 0.66
CA ILE A 123 23.34 18.54 1.51
C ILE A 123 23.95 18.27 2.88
N MET A 124 25.24 17.89 2.93
CA MET A 124 25.93 17.69 4.20
C MET A 124 26.02 18.97 5.03
N ASP A 125 26.37 20.10 4.40
CA ASP A 125 26.49 21.41 5.04
C ASP A 125 25.14 21.88 5.61
N ALA A 126 24.02 21.54 4.96
CA ALA A 126 22.69 21.84 5.44
C ALA A 126 22.24 20.93 6.61
N ILE A 127 22.70 19.68 6.64
CA ILE A 127 22.29 18.69 7.65
C ILE A 127 23.16 18.74 8.91
N LEU A 128 24.46 19.03 8.79
CA LEU A 128 25.40 19.07 9.91
C LEU A 128 24.94 19.93 11.10
N PRO A 129 24.37 21.14 10.90
CA PRO A 129 23.87 21.98 11.99
C PRO A 129 22.64 21.39 12.72
N ILE A 130 21.87 20.53 12.04
CA ILE A 130 20.62 19.94 12.55
C ILE A 130 20.74 18.44 12.79
N LYS A 131 21.98 17.90 12.85
CA LYS A 131 22.27 16.46 12.88
C LYS A 131 21.61 15.69 14.04
N ASP A 132 21.31 16.38 15.14
CA ASP A 132 20.71 15.83 16.37
C ASP A 132 19.20 16.13 16.48
N ASP A 133 18.60 16.78 15.48
CA ASP A 133 17.17 17.07 15.38
C ASP A 133 16.54 16.33 14.18
N ASP A 134 16.07 15.11 14.44
CA ASP A 134 15.47 14.25 13.42
C ASP A 134 14.22 14.90 12.76
N ALA A 135 13.46 15.71 13.49
CA ALA A 135 12.29 16.39 12.94
C ALA A 135 12.69 17.49 11.95
N ALA A 136 13.74 18.26 12.26
CA ALA A 136 14.30 19.24 11.34
C ALA A 136 14.89 18.55 10.09
N ILE A 137 15.62 17.44 10.25
CA ILE A 137 16.17 16.68 9.12
C ILE A 137 15.06 16.13 8.23
N GLN A 138 13.98 15.61 8.82
CA GLN A 138 12.85 15.13 8.05
C GLN A 138 12.24 16.27 7.21
N LYS A 139 12.00 17.44 7.82
CA LYS A 139 11.44 18.59 7.11
C LYS A 139 12.35 19.04 5.96
N PHE A 140 13.66 19.04 6.18
CA PHE A 140 14.64 19.28 5.14
C PHE A 140 14.57 18.23 4.02
N GLY A 141 14.51 16.94 4.36
CA GLY A 141 14.42 15.84 3.40
C GLY A 141 13.15 15.89 2.55
N ILE A 142 12.01 16.27 3.14
CA ILE A 142 10.75 16.51 2.40
C ILE A 142 10.92 17.66 1.41
N SER A 143 11.40 18.82 1.89
CA SER A 143 11.61 20.01 1.05
C SER A 143 12.56 19.73 -0.12
N PHE A 144 13.67 19.05 0.18
CA PHE A 144 14.66 18.63 -0.80
C PHE A 144 14.07 17.70 -1.86
N ALA A 145 13.35 16.65 -1.44
CA ALA A 145 12.71 15.72 -2.36
C ALA A 145 11.65 16.42 -3.25
N VAL A 146 10.86 17.34 -2.68
CA VAL A 146 9.89 18.15 -3.44
C VAL A 146 10.61 18.99 -4.50
N ASN A 147 11.74 19.62 -4.18
CA ASN A 147 12.48 20.44 -5.13
C ASN A 147 13.05 19.60 -6.29
N VAL A 148 13.69 18.46 -6.00
CA VAL A 148 14.17 17.53 -7.03
C VAL A 148 13.02 17.05 -7.91
N CYS A 149 11.89 16.66 -7.32
CA CYS A 149 10.70 16.26 -8.08
C CYS A 149 10.17 17.38 -8.98
N LYS A 150 10.10 18.62 -8.47
CA LYS A 150 9.65 19.79 -9.25
C LYS A 150 10.57 20.07 -10.42
N GLU A 151 11.89 20.00 -10.23
CA GLU A 151 12.86 20.15 -11.32
C GLU A 151 12.66 19.09 -12.42
N LEU A 152 12.49 17.82 -12.02
CA LEU A 152 12.24 16.72 -12.95
C LEU A 152 10.91 16.85 -13.71
N LEU A 153 9.85 17.26 -13.01
CA LEU A 153 8.53 17.51 -13.62
C LEU A 153 8.57 18.69 -14.58
N ASN A 154 9.19 19.81 -14.19
CA ASN A 154 9.29 21.02 -15.00
C ASN A 154 10.14 20.81 -16.25
N TYR A 155 11.17 19.95 -16.17
CA TYR A 155 11.99 19.60 -17.32
C TYR A 155 11.20 18.76 -18.36
N GLY A 156 10.04 18.19 -17.99
CA GLY A 156 9.09 17.57 -18.92
C GLY A 156 9.47 16.16 -19.40
N LEU A 157 10.58 15.60 -18.90
CA LEU A 157 11.02 14.23 -19.25
C LEU A 157 10.20 13.15 -18.56
N VAL A 158 9.60 13.47 -17.41
CA VAL A 158 8.94 12.50 -16.54
C VAL A 158 7.45 12.78 -16.50
N ARG A 159 6.66 11.95 -17.19
CA ARG A 159 5.18 11.98 -17.11
C ARG A 159 4.63 11.28 -15.87
N CYS A 160 5.44 10.43 -15.24
CA CYS A 160 5.11 9.68 -14.03
C CYS A 160 6.32 9.67 -13.10
N LEU A 161 6.22 10.30 -11.94
CA LEU A 161 7.22 10.16 -10.89
C LEU A 161 7.01 8.82 -10.17
N PHE A 162 8.07 8.02 -10.06
CA PHE A 162 8.07 6.84 -9.22
C PHE A 162 8.88 7.14 -7.97
N LEU A 163 8.21 7.51 -6.87
CA LEU A 163 8.90 7.71 -5.60
C LEU A 163 9.30 6.35 -5.03
N HIS A 164 10.45 5.82 -5.46
CA HIS A 164 10.96 4.57 -4.94
C HIS A 164 11.47 4.74 -3.52
N LEU A 165 10.71 4.21 -2.57
CA LEU A 165 11.13 4.08 -1.18
C LEU A 165 12.20 2.99 -1.05
N PHE A 166 13.47 3.36 -1.11
CA PHE A 166 14.57 2.48 -0.72
C PHE A 166 14.52 2.22 0.78
N TYR A 167 13.83 1.16 1.17
CA TYR A 167 13.72 0.70 2.55
C TYR A 167 14.85 -0.30 2.88
N LEU A 168 16.11 0.14 2.83
CA LEU A 168 17.23 -0.79 2.92
C LEU A 168 17.72 -1.07 4.35
N SER A 169 17.13 -0.48 5.40
CA SER A 169 17.54 -0.73 6.79
C SER A 169 16.45 -1.26 7.73
N LEU A 170 15.20 -1.43 7.28
CA LEU A 170 14.11 -1.90 8.15
C LEU A 170 13.41 -3.19 7.69
N CYS A 171 13.73 -3.71 6.49
CA CYS A 171 13.13 -4.95 5.99
C CYS A 171 13.56 -6.17 6.86
N LEU A 172 14.71 -6.09 7.54
CA LEU A 172 15.16 -7.12 8.47
C LEU A 172 14.31 -7.18 9.76
N SER A 173 13.67 -6.07 10.16
CA SER A 173 12.81 -6.00 11.36
C SER A 173 11.33 -6.25 11.07
N LEU A 174 10.91 -6.36 9.80
CA LEU A 174 9.58 -6.88 9.45
C LEU A 174 9.39 -8.32 9.99
N CYS A 175 10.49 -9.06 10.17
CA CYS A 175 10.47 -10.43 10.70
C CYS A 175 10.38 -10.50 12.23
N THR A 176 10.62 -9.40 12.99
CA THR A 176 10.73 -9.46 14.46
C THR A 176 9.50 -8.94 15.22
N GLY A 177 8.46 -8.48 14.54
CA GLY A 177 7.15 -8.20 15.16
C GLY A 177 7.10 -7.02 16.16
N GLU A 178 8.21 -6.32 16.37
CA GLU A 178 8.29 -5.12 17.19
C GLU A 178 8.19 -3.88 16.30
N TRP A 179 6.97 -3.40 16.09
CA TRP A 179 6.78 -2.09 15.52
C TRP A 179 7.10 -1.00 16.55
N SER A 180 7.85 0.02 16.13
CA SER A 180 7.48 1.39 16.49
C SER A 180 6.54 1.88 15.39
N THR A 181 5.22 1.70 15.58
CA THR A 181 4.15 2.18 14.68
C THR A 181 4.36 3.64 14.27
N PHE A 182 5.04 4.40 15.12
CA PHE A 182 5.42 5.79 14.93
C PHE A 182 6.30 6.03 13.69
N LEU A 183 7.29 5.18 13.40
CA LEU A 183 8.20 5.40 12.28
C LEU A 183 7.52 5.21 10.91
N VAL A 184 6.62 4.22 10.80
CA VAL A 184 5.82 4.02 9.59
C VAL A 184 4.90 5.22 9.35
N ILE A 185 4.24 5.71 10.40
CA ILE A 185 3.36 6.89 10.32
C ILE A 185 4.15 8.11 9.83
N ILE A 186 5.33 8.35 10.41
CA ILE A 186 6.23 9.47 10.04
C ILE A 186 6.59 9.42 8.56
N ILE A 187 6.90 8.24 8.01
CA ILE A 187 7.32 8.07 6.62
C ILE A 187 6.13 8.22 5.67
N VAL A 188 4.99 7.60 6.00
CA VAL A 188 3.74 7.77 5.23
C VAL A 188 3.34 9.24 5.21
N PHE A 189 3.46 9.95 6.33
CA PHE A 189 3.20 11.38 6.40
C PHE A 189 4.16 12.20 5.52
N ALA A 190 5.47 11.90 5.55
CA ALA A 190 6.44 12.57 4.69
C ALA A 190 6.10 12.40 3.20
N LEU A 191 5.66 11.21 2.79
CA LEU A 191 5.28 10.92 1.40
C LEU A 191 4.01 11.65 0.98
N ILE A 192 2.97 11.58 1.81
CA ILE A 192 1.72 12.31 1.56
C ILE A 192 2.04 13.80 1.45
N SER A 193 2.91 14.33 2.31
CA SER A 193 3.37 15.72 2.26
C SER A 193 4.11 16.04 0.95
N ILE A 194 5.00 15.18 0.47
CA ILE A 194 5.68 15.36 -0.83
C ILE A 194 4.65 15.38 -1.96
N LEU A 195 3.78 14.37 -2.04
CA LEU A 195 2.77 14.25 -3.09
C LEU A 195 1.77 15.41 -3.06
N PHE A 196 1.38 15.87 -1.87
CA PHE A 196 0.52 17.02 -1.68
C PHE A 196 1.18 18.31 -2.18
N HIS A 197 2.44 18.57 -1.83
CA HIS A 197 3.19 19.74 -2.34
C HIS A 197 3.46 19.70 -3.84
N LEU A 198 3.43 18.52 -4.46
CA LEU A 198 3.53 18.33 -5.90
C LEU A 198 2.16 18.44 -6.61
N GLY A 199 1.05 18.54 -5.86
CA GLY A 199 -0.31 18.51 -6.43
C GLY A 199 -0.67 17.15 -7.04
N MET A 200 0.04 16.08 -6.66
CA MET A 200 -0.14 14.72 -7.17
C MET A 200 -0.91 13.82 -6.20
N TRP A 201 -1.24 14.33 -5.01
CA TRP A 201 -2.10 13.62 -4.06
C TRP A 201 -3.57 13.91 -4.35
N CYS A 202 -4.36 12.86 -4.53
CA CYS A 202 -5.80 12.99 -4.71
C CYS A 202 -6.50 12.92 -3.34
N ASP A 203 -7.01 14.06 -2.88
CA ASP A 203 -7.80 14.17 -1.64
C ASP A 203 -9.29 13.84 -1.84
N ASP A 204 -9.70 13.30 -2.99
CA ASP A 204 -11.08 12.90 -3.23
C ASP A 204 -11.26 11.40 -2.90
N PRO A 205 -11.73 11.04 -1.68
CA PRO A 205 -11.94 9.64 -1.29
C PRO A 205 -13.01 8.94 -2.14
N LEU A 206 -13.88 9.68 -2.85
CA LEU A 206 -14.88 9.12 -3.74
C LEU A 206 -14.32 8.85 -5.14
N SER A 207 -13.26 9.54 -5.56
CA SER A 207 -12.64 9.34 -6.89
C SER A 207 -12.13 7.91 -7.12
N LEU A 208 -11.85 7.18 -6.04
CA LEU A 208 -11.35 5.81 -6.08
C LEU A 208 -12.43 4.75 -5.75
N LYS A 209 -13.60 5.16 -5.25
CA LYS A 209 -14.65 4.23 -4.79
C LYS A 209 -15.57 3.87 -5.96
N THR A 210 -15.09 3.01 -6.84
CA THR A 210 -15.85 2.51 -8.00
C THR A 210 -17.02 1.60 -7.60
N LEU A 211 -16.86 0.86 -6.50
CA LEU A 211 -17.88 -0.03 -5.93
C LEU A 211 -17.99 0.20 -4.42
N PRO A 212 -19.06 -0.27 -3.75
CA PRO A 212 -19.20 -0.19 -2.29
C PRO A 212 -18.10 -0.90 -1.49
N TRP A 213 -17.26 -1.68 -2.17
CA TRP A 213 -16.24 -2.55 -1.62
C TRP A 213 -14.96 -2.45 -2.48
N LYS A 214 -13.81 -2.74 -1.88
CA LYS A 214 -12.52 -2.62 -2.58
C LYS A 214 -12.35 -3.74 -3.61
N ALA A 215 -12.15 -3.36 -4.87
CA ALA A 215 -11.84 -4.29 -5.94
C ALA A 215 -10.49 -4.98 -5.67
N PRO A 216 -10.40 -6.32 -5.81
CA PRO A 216 -9.14 -7.05 -5.70
C PRO A 216 -8.24 -6.78 -6.91
N ALA A 217 -6.92 -6.74 -6.71
CA ALA A 217 -5.95 -6.52 -7.79
C ALA A 217 -5.68 -7.76 -8.66
N SER A 218 -6.41 -8.86 -8.46
CA SER A 218 -6.22 -10.10 -9.22
C SER A 218 -6.85 -9.97 -10.60
N HIS A 219 -6.07 -10.25 -11.65
CA HIS A 219 -6.56 -10.21 -13.04
C HIS A 219 -7.78 -11.12 -13.25
N LYS A 220 -7.85 -12.28 -12.58
CA LYS A 220 -8.99 -13.22 -12.68
C LYS A 220 -10.32 -12.60 -12.22
N ARG A 221 -10.27 -11.56 -11.39
CA ARG A 221 -11.43 -10.93 -10.76
C ARG A 221 -11.75 -9.55 -11.32
N CYS A 222 -11.14 -9.16 -12.43
CA CYS A 222 -11.36 -7.83 -13.01
C CYS A 222 -12.83 -7.58 -13.38
N ALA A 223 -13.58 -8.63 -13.69
CA ALA A 223 -14.99 -8.58 -14.05
C ALA A 223 -15.94 -8.71 -12.84
N GLU A 224 -15.43 -8.92 -11.63
CA GLU A 224 -16.25 -9.12 -10.43
C GLU A 224 -16.85 -7.79 -9.95
N ASP A 225 -18.16 -7.61 -10.10
CA ASP A 225 -18.87 -6.36 -9.74
C ASP A 225 -19.99 -6.55 -8.70
N VAL A 226 -20.36 -7.79 -8.39
CA VAL A 226 -21.45 -8.12 -7.46
C VAL A 226 -21.01 -9.14 -6.42
N ARG A 227 -21.35 -8.87 -5.15
CA ARG A 227 -21.04 -9.74 -4.00
C ARG A 227 -22.21 -9.88 -3.03
N PRO A 228 -22.29 -10.99 -2.27
CA PRO A 228 -23.17 -11.09 -1.13
C PRO A 228 -22.70 -10.14 -0.01
N ILE A 229 -23.66 -9.46 0.62
CA ILE A 229 -23.38 -8.46 1.67
C ILE A 229 -22.76 -9.06 2.94
N PHE A 230 -22.88 -10.38 3.16
CA PHE A 230 -22.47 -11.05 4.39
C PHE A 230 -20.99 -10.89 4.75
N TRP A 231 -20.12 -10.68 3.75
CA TRP A 231 -18.68 -10.48 3.95
C TRP A 231 -18.21 -9.03 3.82
N ALA A 232 -19.13 -8.05 3.84
CA ALA A 232 -18.77 -6.63 3.75
C ALA A 232 -17.68 -6.22 4.76
N GLN A 233 -17.76 -6.77 5.97
CA GLN A 233 -16.85 -6.48 7.09
C GLN A 233 -15.65 -7.45 7.15
N ARG A 234 -15.64 -8.49 6.30
CA ARG A 234 -14.60 -9.53 6.26
C ARG A 234 -14.17 -9.84 4.81
N PRO A 235 -13.73 -8.83 4.02
CA PRO A 235 -13.44 -9.01 2.61
C PRO A 235 -12.34 -10.03 2.35
N LYS A 236 -11.33 -10.12 3.24
CA LYS A 236 -10.24 -11.11 3.11
C LYS A 236 -10.76 -12.56 3.21
N SER A 237 -11.76 -12.79 4.06
CA SER A 237 -12.38 -14.12 4.19
C SER A 237 -13.14 -14.50 2.92
N TYR A 238 -13.87 -13.56 2.33
CA TYR A 238 -14.54 -13.76 1.04
C TYR A 238 -13.55 -14.13 -0.06
N ILE A 239 -12.46 -13.36 -0.18
CA ILE A 239 -11.41 -13.64 -1.18
C ILE A 239 -10.82 -15.02 -0.97
N HIS A 240 -10.50 -15.40 0.27
CA HIS A 240 -9.96 -16.72 0.57
C HIS A 240 -10.93 -17.85 0.19
N ARG A 241 -12.22 -17.71 0.53
CA ARG A 241 -13.25 -18.73 0.25
C ARG A 241 -13.60 -18.85 -1.23
N THR A 242 -13.32 -17.84 -2.03
CA THR A 242 -13.64 -17.81 -3.46
C THR A 242 -12.38 -17.89 -4.34
N LYS A 243 -11.20 -18.14 -3.76
CA LYS A 243 -9.91 -18.07 -4.47
C LYS A 243 -9.77 -19.10 -5.60
N GLU A 244 -10.42 -20.26 -5.44
CA GLU A 244 -10.40 -21.38 -6.38
C GLU A 244 -11.55 -21.32 -7.41
N TRP A 245 -12.32 -20.22 -7.44
CA TRP A 245 -13.33 -20.05 -8.48
C TRP A 245 -12.65 -19.69 -9.80
N ASP A 246 -13.11 -20.33 -10.88
CA ASP A 246 -12.66 -20.04 -12.23
C ASP A 246 -13.28 -18.75 -12.78
N ASP A 247 -14.59 -18.57 -12.52
CA ASP A 247 -15.38 -17.41 -12.95
C ASP A 247 -15.97 -16.64 -11.76
N PHE A 248 -16.10 -15.32 -11.94
CA PHE A 248 -16.65 -14.42 -10.93
C PHE A 248 -17.92 -13.71 -11.45
N PRO A 249 -18.94 -13.52 -10.59
CA PRO A 249 -20.19 -12.89 -11.01
C PRO A 249 -20.01 -11.47 -11.54
N ASN A 250 -20.66 -11.20 -12.69
CA ASN A 250 -20.75 -9.90 -13.34
C ASN A 250 -22.23 -9.56 -13.60
N GLY A 251 -22.66 -8.36 -13.22
CA GLY A 251 -24.02 -7.85 -13.36
C GLY A 251 -24.99 -8.41 -12.30
N ARG A 252 -25.46 -9.65 -12.47
CA ARG A 252 -26.46 -10.26 -11.56
C ARG A 252 -25.91 -11.50 -10.86
N TRP A 253 -26.07 -11.52 -9.54
CA TRP A 253 -25.86 -12.74 -8.76
C TRP A 253 -26.94 -13.78 -9.11
N GLY A 254 -26.53 -15.00 -9.49
CA GLY A 254 -27.42 -16.15 -9.70
C GLY A 254 -27.59 -16.66 -11.14
N ASN A 255 -27.04 -15.98 -12.15
CA ASN A 255 -26.93 -16.53 -13.52
C ASN A 255 -25.69 -17.42 -13.71
N SER A 256 -24.75 -17.37 -12.77
CA SER A 256 -23.52 -18.15 -12.78
C SER A 256 -23.73 -19.47 -12.06
N SER A 257 -23.32 -20.57 -12.69
CA SER A 257 -23.05 -21.89 -12.10
C SER A 257 -21.91 -21.80 -11.07
N SER A 258 -22.06 -20.88 -10.10
CA SER A 258 -20.98 -20.46 -9.22
C SER A 258 -20.59 -21.65 -8.35
N PRO A 259 -19.30 -22.01 -8.30
CA PRO A 259 -18.85 -23.07 -7.42
C PRO A 259 -19.25 -22.78 -5.97
N ALA A 260 -19.35 -23.83 -5.15
CA ALA A 260 -19.56 -23.65 -3.73
C ALA A 260 -18.45 -22.78 -3.12
N PHE A 261 -18.78 -22.05 -2.05
CA PHE A 261 -17.76 -21.36 -1.26
C PHE A 261 -16.85 -22.40 -0.61
N GLY A 262 -15.54 -22.18 -0.71
CA GLY A 262 -14.57 -23.00 0.01
C GLY A 262 -14.77 -22.92 1.53
N GLU A 263 -14.39 -23.99 2.22
CA GLU A 263 -14.37 -24.01 3.67
C GLU A 263 -13.28 -23.09 4.23
N LEU A 264 -13.48 -22.64 5.47
CA LEU A 264 -12.49 -21.85 6.20
C LEU A 264 -12.03 -22.62 7.43
N ALA A 265 -11.25 -23.67 7.21
CA ALA A 265 -10.66 -24.47 8.29
C ALA A 265 -9.55 -23.70 9.04
N ASP A 266 -8.78 -22.88 8.31
CA ASP A 266 -7.59 -22.23 8.86
C ASP A 266 -7.85 -20.79 9.33
N TYR A 267 -8.64 -20.63 10.39
CA TYR A 267 -8.86 -19.32 11.04
C TYR A 267 -7.58 -18.70 11.64
N HIS A 268 -6.51 -19.49 11.74
CA HIS A 268 -5.22 -19.07 12.28
C HIS A 268 -4.29 -18.44 11.25
N LEU A 269 -4.67 -18.36 9.97
CA LEU A 269 -3.89 -17.68 8.93
C LEU A 269 -3.60 -16.24 9.34
N PHE A 270 -2.33 -15.85 9.32
CA PHE A 270 -1.85 -14.57 9.88
C PHE A 270 -2.57 -13.35 9.32
N TYR A 271 -3.03 -13.39 8.06
CA TYR A 271 -3.71 -12.28 7.39
C TYR A 271 -5.22 -12.23 7.64
N LEU A 272 -5.80 -13.29 8.23
CA LEU A 272 -7.21 -13.39 8.64
C LEU A 272 -7.42 -13.22 10.14
N ARG A 273 -6.34 -13.28 10.93
CA ARG A 273 -6.37 -13.01 12.37
C ARG A 273 -6.70 -11.54 12.64
N THR A 274 -7.35 -11.32 13.77
CA THR A 274 -7.51 -9.97 14.31
C THR A 274 -6.14 -9.32 14.51
N ARG A 275 -6.07 -8.02 14.23
CA ARG A 275 -4.84 -7.23 14.44
C ARG A 275 -4.56 -6.94 15.92
N TRP A 276 -5.53 -7.19 16.78
CA TRP A 276 -5.47 -6.84 18.20
C TRP A 276 -4.87 -7.97 19.04
N LYS A 277 -3.98 -7.62 19.96
CA LYS A 277 -3.46 -8.57 20.94
C LYS A 277 -4.56 -8.97 21.95
N PRO A 278 -4.55 -10.21 22.48
CA PRO A 278 -5.57 -10.68 23.42
C PRO A 278 -5.78 -9.77 24.64
N GLU A 279 -4.71 -9.16 25.16
CA GLU A 279 -4.77 -8.27 26.33
C GLU A 279 -5.60 -7.02 26.01
N ARG A 280 -5.47 -6.48 24.80
CA ARG A 280 -6.24 -5.31 24.36
C ARG A 280 -7.71 -5.66 24.16
N LEU A 281 -8.00 -6.84 23.63
CA LEU A 281 -9.38 -7.32 23.45
C LEU A 281 -10.09 -7.50 24.79
N ARG A 282 -9.41 -8.08 25.79
CA ARG A 282 -9.94 -8.22 27.16
C ARG A 282 -10.32 -6.88 27.78
N VAL A 283 -9.47 -5.85 27.61
CA VAL A 283 -9.79 -4.50 28.12
C VAL A 283 -11.00 -3.89 27.42
N MET A 284 -11.21 -4.16 26.13
CA MET A 284 -12.36 -3.64 25.36
C MET A 284 -13.65 -4.40 25.65
N TRP A 285 -13.61 -5.73 25.64
CA TRP A 285 -14.78 -6.60 25.72
C TRP A 285 -15.14 -7.03 27.15
N GLY A 286 -14.22 -6.86 28.10
CA GLY A 286 -14.35 -7.31 29.48
C GLY A 286 -13.42 -8.49 29.77
N GLU A 287 -12.74 -8.43 30.92
CA GLU A 287 -11.94 -9.55 31.43
C GLU A 287 -12.83 -10.68 31.93
N GLU A 288 -13.94 -10.31 32.57
CA GLU A 288 -14.97 -11.21 33.09
C GLU A 288 -16.36 -10.70 32.68
N LEU A 289 -17.24 -11.63 32.29
CA LEU A 289 -18.63 -11.42 31.90
C LEU A 289 -19.53 -12.19 32.86
N ASN A 290 -20.43 -11.49 33.54
CA ASN A 290 -21.29 -12.07 34.57
C ASN A 290 -22.70 -12.35 34.05
N CYS A 291 -23.16 -11.58 33.06
CA CYS A 291 -24.48 -11.73 32.47
C CYS A 291 -24.49 -11.39 30.96
N PRO A 292 -25.52 -11.82 30.20
CA PRO A 292 -25.63 -11.49 28.78
C PRO A 292 -25.64 -9.98 28.49
N GLU A 293 -26.14 -9.17 29.41
CA GLU A 293 -26.18 -7.71 29.30
C GLU A 293 -24.78 -7.10 29.21
N ASP A 294 -23.76 -7.73 29.79
CA ASP A 294 -22.36 -7.31 29.60
C ASP A 294 -21.97 -7.37 28.12
N VAL A 295 -22.41 -8.42 27.41
CA VAL A 295 -22.17 -8.56 25.96
C VAL A 295 -22.96 -7.52 25.18
N PHE A 296 -24.22 -7.27 25.57
CA PHE A 296 -25.07 -6.27 24.90
C PHE A 296 -24.46 -4.88 24.99
N HIS A 297 -23.90 -4.55 26.15
CA HIS A 297 -23.22 -3.29 26.39
C HIS A 297 -21.95 -3.14 25.53
N VAL A 298 -21.19 -4.21 25.27
CA VAL A 298 -20.03 -4.16 24.36
C VAL A 298 -20.44 -3.75 22.94
N PHE A 299 -21.52 -4.34 22.41
CA PHE A 299 -22.05 -3.97 21.09
C PHE A 299 -22.58 -2.53 21.07
N GLU A 300 -23.25 -2.09 22.13
CA GLU A 300 -23.70 -0.71 22.29
C GLU A 300 -22.53 0.28 22.30
N CYS A 301 -21.48 0.00 23.08
CA CYS A 301 -20.27 0.83 23.14
C CYS A 301 -19.57 0.93 21.78
N TYR A 302 -19.51 -0.17 21.03
CA TYR A 302 -18.96 -0.18 19.68
C TYR A 302 -19.75 0.75 18.74
N LEU A 303 -21.08 0.69 18.77
CA LEU A 303 -21.95 1.52 17.93
C LEU A 303 -21.93 3.00 18.30
N THR A 304 -21.93 3.30 19.60
CA THR A 304 -22.03 4.68 20.11
C THR A 304 -20.69 5.39 20.24
N GLY A 305 -19.58 4.64 20.24
CA GLY A 305 -18.25 5.16 20.54
C GLY A 305 -18.05 5.55 22.01
N ASN A 306 -19.01 5.19 22.88
CA ASN A 306 -18.92 5.40 24.32
C ASN A 306 -17.81 4.53 24.93
N ARG A 307 -17.26 4.99 26.05
CA ARG A 307 -16.29 4.22 26.83
C ARG A 307 -17.02 3.15 27.64
N ASN A 308 -16.43 1.95 27.71
CA ASN A 308 -16.90 0.86 28.55
C ASN A 308 -16.62 1.14 30.04
N LYS A 309 -16.98 0.18 30.92
CA LYS A 309 -16.74 0.24 32.37
C LYS A 309 -15.30 0.56 32.79
N ASN A 310 -14.31 0.22 31.95
CA ASN A 310 -12.88 0.46 32.20
C ASN A 310 -12.39 1.80 31.60
N GLY A 311 -13.30 2.64 31.11
CA GLY A 311 -12.96 3.91 30.48
C GLY A 311 -12.34 3.75 29.08
N VAL A 312 -12.48 2.60 28.42
CA VAL A 312 -11.88 2.34 27.09
C VAL A 312 -12.95 2.29 26.01
N LYS A 313 -12.67 2.88 24.84
CA LYS A 313 -13.56 2.78 23.68
C LYS A 313 -13.46 1.38 23.06
N VAL A 314 -14.60 0.79 22.72
CA VAL A 314 -14.65 -0.46 21.97
C VAL A 314 -14.49 -0.13 20.49
N THR A 315 -13.35 -0.51 19.91
CA THR A 315 -13.02 -0.18 18.51
C THR A 315 -13.14 -1.37 17.56
N SER A 316 -13.50 -2.55 18.06
CA SER A 316 -13.68 -3.75 17.27
C SER A 316 -14.61 -4.75 17.94
N LEU A 317 -15.18 -5.64 17.12
CA LEU A 317 -15.96 -6.82 17.47
C LEU A 317 -15.40 -8.05 16.72
N PRO A 318 -15.75 -9.29 17.09
CA PRO A 318 -15.30 -10.48 16.37
C PRO A 318 -15.61 -10.47 14.85
N TRP A 319 -16.71 -9.83 14.46
CA TRP A 319 -17.14 -9.69 13.07
C TRP A 319 -16.61 -8.44 12.37
N ASN A 320 -16.14 -7.45 13.13
CA ASN A 320 -15.75 -6.12 12.64
C ASN A 320 -14.44 -5.69 13.31
N ASP A 321 -13.32 -5.87 12.62
CA ASP A 321 -12.00 -5.46 13.15
C ASP A 321 -11.70 -3.96 12.95
N ASP A 322 -12.52 -3.27 12.13
CA ASP A 322 -12.38 -1.88 11.72
C ASP A 322 -13.45 -0.96 12.33
N GLU A 323 -13.21 0.36 12.19
CA GLU A 323 -14.16 1.39 12.58
C GLU A 323 -15.42 1.36 11.71
N LEU A 324 -16.52 1.88 12.24
CA LEU A 324 -17.80 1.91 11.54
C LEU A 324 -17.73 2.78 10.28
N ALA A 325 -18.31 2.28 9.19
CA ALA A 325 -18.53 3.07 8.00
C ALA A 325 -19.41 4.29 8.32
N MET A 326 -19.18 5.40 7.61
CA MET A 326 -19.93 6.65 7.85
C MET A 326 -21.45 6.47 7.69
N GLU A 327 -21.92 5.58 6.82
CA GLU A 327 -23.35 5.31 6.62
C GLU A 327 -24.03 4.76 7.88
N THR A 328 -23.30 4.05 8.74
CA THR A 328 -23.84 3.52 10.01
C THR A 328 -24.25 4.63 10.97
N SER A 329 -23.63 5.82 10.86
CA SER A 329 -23.98 6.99 11.68
C SER A 329 -25.45 7.40 11.55
N LEU A 330 -26.08 7.07 10.41
CA LEU A 330 -27.50 7.35 10.15
C LEU A 330 -28.46 6.46 10.95
N LEU A 331 -27.96 5.34 11.49
CA LEU A 331 -28.75 4.31 12.19
C LEU A 331 -28.25 4.03 13.61
N THR A 332 -27.17 4.70 14.06
CA THR A 332 -26.48 4.38 15.33
C THR A 332 -27.43 4.32 16.52
N GLN A 333 -28.35 5.28 16.66
CA GLN A 333 -29.26 5.31 17.81
C GLN A 333 -30.25 4.14 17.80
N GLN A 334 -30.79 3.82 16.63
CA GLN A 334 -31.73 2.71 16.44
C GLN A 334 -31.02 1.37 16.68
N LEU A 335 -29.82 1.19 16.11
CA LEU A 335 -29.01 -0.01 16.30
C LEU A 335 -28.62 -0.19 17.77
N ALA A 336 -28.16 0.87 18.43
CA ALA A 336 -27.82 0.82 19.86
C ALA A 336 -29.04 0.42 20.72
N ALA A 337 -30.22 0.97 20.41
CA ALA A 337 -31.44 0.65 21.15
C ALA A 337 -31.86 -0.82 21.03
N ILE A 338 -31.68 -1.45 19.86
CA ILE A 338 -31.98 -2.88 19.69
C ILE A 338 -30.90 -3.78 20.30
N ASN A 339 -29.62 -3.39 20.22
CA ASN A 339 -28.52 -4.13 20.84
C ASN A 339 -28.66 -4.17 22.37
N ARG A 340 -29.07 -3.06 23.01
CA ARG A 340 -29.39 -3.01 24.44
C ARG A 340 -30.49 -4.00 24.86
N ARG A 341 -31.33 -4.43 23.92
CA ARG A 341 -32.43 -5.39 24.15
C ARG A 341 -32.06 -6.82 23.75
N GLY A 342 -30.79 -7.08 23.45
CA GLY A 342 -30.29 -8.41 23.11
C GLY A 342 -30.33 -8.78 21.62
N VAL A 343 -30.70 -7.84 20.74
CA VAL A 343 -30.64 -8.05 19.28
C VAL A 343 -29.26 -7.61 18.77
N LEU A 344 -28.31 -8.53 18.77
CA LEU A 344 -26.90 -8.23 18.49
C LEU A 344 -26.65 -8.08 16.99
N THR A 345 -26.38 -6.86 16.54
CA THR A 345 -26.21 -6.55 15.12
C THR A 345 -24.75 -6.67 14.68
N ILE A 346 -24.50 -7.36 13.58
CA ILE A 346 -23.16 -7.59 13.01
C ILE A 346 -22.96 -6.91 11.65
N ASN A 347 -24.05 -6.53 10.98
CA ASN A 347 -23.99 -5.78 9.73
C ASN A 347 -25.28 -4.96 9.53
N SER A 348 -25.17 -3.81 8.87
CA SER A 348 -26.32 -2.96 8.57
C SER A 348 -26.03 -1.98 7.43
N GLN A 349 -27.07 -1.58 6.70
CA GLN A 349 -26.99 -0.43 5.79
C GLN A 349 -28.33 0.34 5.78
N PRO A 350 -28.32 1.67 5.63
CA PRO A 350 -29.53 2.48 5.57
C PRO A 350 -30.28 2.31 4.25
N ALA A 351 -31.54 2.75 4.23
CA ALA A 351 -32.25 2.95 2.97
C ALA A 351 -31.74 4.25 2.30
N VAL A 352 -31.41 4.16 1.02
CA VAL A 352 -30.97 5.29 0.20
C VAL A 352 -31.85 5.33 -1.05
N ASN A 353 -32.50 6.46 -1.28
CA ASN A 353 -33.40 6.66 -2.41
C ASN A 353 -32.84 7.73 -3.35
N GLY A 354 -32.09 7.32 -4.36
CA GLY A 354 -31.63 8.19 -5.45
C GLY A 354 -30.73 9.33 -4.99
N ARG A 355 -29.76 9.05 -4.10
CA ARG A 355 -28.75 10.06 -3.74
C ARG A 355 -27.70 10.18 -4.83
N SER A 356 -27.01 11.32 -4.90
CA SER A 356 -25.90 11.51 -5.84
C SER A 356 -24.83 10.42 -5.66
N SER A 357 -24.27 9.93 -6.77
CA SER A 357 -23.10 9.03 -6.73
C SER A 357 -21.87 9.68 -6.10
N SER A 358 -21.86 11.02 -5.99
CA SER A 358 -20.83 11.80 -5.30
C SER A 358 -21.20 12.17 -3.85
N ASP A 359 -22.21 11.54 -3.25
CA ASP A 359 -22.55 11.75 -1.84
C ASP A 359 -21.39 11.29 -0.93
N PRO A 360 -20.94 12.09 0.05
CA PRO A 360 -19.76 11.77 0.86
C PRO A 360 -19.96 10.57 1.81
N VAL A 361 -21.20 10.19 2.10
CA VAL A 361 -21.53 9.10 3.04
C VAL A 361 -21.77 7.79 2.30
N VAL A 362 -22.61 7.83 1.25
CA VAL A 362 -23.09 6.62 0.55
C VAL A 362 -22.72 6.56 -0.93
N GLY A 363 -22.04 7.59 -1.46
CA GLY A 363 -21.63 7.65 -2.86
C GLY A 363 -20.59 6.61 -3.25
N TRP A 364 -20.68 6.16 -4.50
CA TRP A 364 -19.74 5.30 -5.20
C TRP A 364 -20.10 5.29 -6.70
N GLY A 365 -19.18 4.82 -7.54
CA GLY A 365 -19.36 4.72 -8.99
C GLY A 365 -19.03 6.03 -9.73
N GLU A 366 -19.47 6.11 -10.98
CA GLU A 366 -19.19 7.28 -11.84
C GLU A 366 -19.92 8.54 -11.35
N LYS A 367 -19.27 9.71 -11.50
CA LYS A 367 -19.86 11.00 -11.11
C LYS A 367 -21.08 11.34 -11.97
N GLY A 368 -22.10 11.95 -11.37
CA GLY A 368 -23.33 12.36 -12.05
C GLY A 368 -24.44 11.29 -12.09
N GLY A 369 -24.21 10.13 -11.47
CA GLY A 369 -25.21 9.07 -11.30
C GLY A 369 -26.01 9.19 -10.00
N PHE A 370 -26.85 8.19 -9.76
CA PHE A 370 -27.66 8.05 -8.55
C PHE A 370 -27.45 6.68 -7.89
N VAL A 371 -27.32 6.65 -6.57
CA VAL A 371 -27.17 5.44 -5.76
C VAL A 371 -28.47 5.11 -5.01
N TYR A 372 -28.76 3.83 -4.92
CA TYR A 372 -29.92 3.28 -4.23
C TYR A 372 -29.48 2.15 -3.29
N GLN A 373 -30.07 2.10 -2.09
CA GLN A 373 -29.85 1.03 -1.12
C GLN A 373 -31.19 0.65 -0.49
N LYS A 374 -31.44 -0.64 -0.36
CA LYS A 374 -32.51 -1.15 0.52
C LYS A 374 -31.95 -1.25 1.94
N VAL A 375 -32.78 -0.98 2.93
CA VAL A 375 -32.39 -1.20 4.33
C VAL A 375 -32.01 -2.67 4.57
N CYS A 376 -30.94 -2.89 5.31
CA CYS A 376 -30.52 -4.22 5.75
C CYS A 376 -30.05 -4.14 7.20
N VAL A 377 -30.43 -5.14 8.00
CA VAL A 377 -29.92 -5.36 9.35
C VAL A 377 -29.69 -6.87 9.50
N CYS A 378 -28.45 -7.25 9.80
CA CYS A 378 -28.09 -8.64 10.09
C CYS A 378 -27.76 -8.76 11.58
N THR A 379 -28.35 -9.77 12.20
CA THR A 379 -28.16 -10.09 13.62
C THR A 379 -27.39 -11.39 13.76
N TYR A 380 -26.71 -11.56 14.89
CA TYR A 380 -26.09 -12.82 15.30
C TYR A 380 -27.12 -13.78 15.90
#